data_AF-A0AB38BLB4-F1
#
_entry.id   AF-A0AB38BLB4-F1
#
_cell.length_a   1.000
_cell.length_b   1.000
_cell.length_c   1.000
_cell.angle_alpha   90.00
_cell.angle_beta   90.00
_cell.angle_gamma   90.00
#
_symmetry.space_group_name_H-M   'P 1'
#
loop_
_entity.id
_entity.type
_entity.pdbx_description
1 polymer ?
#
loop_
_entity_poly.entity_id
_entity_poly.type
_entity_poly.pdbx_seq_one_letter_code
_entity_poly.pdbx_strand_id
1 'polypeptide(L)'
;MTEQIPEKWIEVITATVLKEQKKQESIASKEQHDRRFRNTELLVKNYRKLSAHCENLPEQIGIIHQEIDMGLLEHIDLDLKEVMKSKQKTKMIMDYIDAMLGAYKTLAERGGEVANRRHKILRDMYLKPNYENPTALMERYGVEKTTLYKDLKKAIEEFSVVLFGIDAYVLQTSGKRVDER
;
A
#
# COMPACT_ATOMS: atom_id res chain seq x y z
N MET A 1 31.05 37.06 -30.47
CA MET A 1 31.36 35.65 -30.70
C MET A 1 30.59 34.84 -29.68
N THR A 2 29.59 34.06 -30.10
CA THR A 2 28.96 33.08 -29.22
C THR A 2 29.91 31.89 -29.10
N GLU A 3 30.59 31.75 -27.97
CA GLU A 3 31.34 30.52 -27.65
C GLU A 3 30.33 29.38 -27.55
N GLN A 4 30.31 28.50 -28.55
CA GLN A 4 29.54 27.27 -28.51
C GLN A 4 30.21 26.30 -27.55
N ILE A 5 29.41 25.73 -26.65
CA ILE A 5 29.85 24.66 -25.75
C ILE A 5 30.32 23.49 -26.61
N PRO A 6 31.56 22.99 -26.44
CA PRO A 6 32.06 21.90 -27.28
C PRO A 6 31.22 20.63 -27.07
N GLU A 7 30.93 19.89 -28.14
CA GLU A 7 30.02 18.71 -28.13
C GLU A 7 30.33 17.70 -27.02
N LYS A 8 31.63 17.45 -26.75
CA LYS A 8 32.07 16.55 -25.67
C LYS A 8 31.57 16.99 -24.29
N TRP A 9 31.46 18.29 -24.05
CA TRP A 9 30.90 18.81 -22.80
C TRP A 9 29.38 18.67 -22.76
N ILE A 10 28.69 18.84 -23.90
CA ILE A 10 27.24 18.59 -23.98
C ILE A 10 26.95 17.14 -23.61
N GLU A 11 27.67 16.18 -24.18
CA GLU A 11 27.49 14.75 -23.87
C GLU A 11 27.71 14.44 -22.39
N VAL A 12 28.78 14.96 -21.79
CA VAL A 12 29.08 14.77 -20.36
C VAL A 12 27.99 15.41 -19.48
N ILE A 13 27.52 16.61 -19.82
CA ILE A 13 26.45 17.30 -19.11
C ILE A 13 25.15 16.49 -19.23
N THR A 14 24.75 16.07 -20.43
CA THR A 14 23.53 15.28 -20.66
C THR A 14 23.58 13.96 -19.90
N ALA A 15 24.69 13.23 -19.95
CA ALA A 15 24.85 11.98 -19.21
C ALA A 15 24.78 12.19 -17.69
N THR A 16 25.37 13.26 -17.18
CA THR A 16 25.34 13.60 -15.75
C THR A 16 23.93 13.98 -15.30
N VAL A 17 23.23 14.81 -16.08
CA VAL A 17 21.84 15.20 -15.83
C VAL A 17 20.93 13.97 -15.82
N LEU A 18 21.02 13.09 -16.82
CA LEU A 18 20.22 11.86 -16.87
C LEU A 18 20.51 10.92 -15.70
N LYS A 19 21.77 10.83 -15.25
CA LYS A 19 22.16 10.00 -14.09
C LYS A 19 21.57 10.56 -12.80
N GLU A 20 21.69 11.86 -12.56
CA GLU A 20 21.14 12.48 -11.35
C GLU A 20 19.61 12.43 -11.38
N GLN A 21 18.97 12.66 -12.53
CA GLN A 21 17.53 12.52 -12.70
C GLN A 21 17.04 11.11 -12.33
N LYS A 22 17.65 10.05 -12.88
CA LYS A 22 17.31 8.66 -12.53
C LYS A 22 17.49 8.36 -11.04
N LYS A 23 18.52 8.94 -10.41
CA LYS A 23 18.76 8.80 -8.98
C LYS A 23 17.65 9.49 -8.17
N GLN A 24 17.26 10.70 -8.55
CA GLN A 24 16.15 11.42 -7.90
C GLN A 24 14.81 10.67 -8.08
N GLU A 25 14.53 10.16 -9.28
CA GLU A 25 13.35 9.31 -9.56
C GLU A 25 13.35 8.05 -8.69
N SER A 26 14.50 7.40 -8.51
CA SER A 26 14.61 6.22 -7.63
C SER A 26 14.41 6.55 -6.15
N ILE A 27 14.87 7.71 -5.69
CA ILE A 27 14.66 8.15 -4.29
C ILE A 27 13.18 8.45 -4.08
N ALA A 28 12.57 9.25 -4.94
CA ALA A 28 11.16 9.59 -4.88
C ALA A 28 10.27 8.33 -4.92
N SER A 29 10.63 7.36 -5.77
CA SER A 29 9.98 6.05 -5.84
C SER A 29 10.02 5.29 -4.51
N LYS A 30 11.18 5.25 -3.85
CA LYS A 30 11.34 4.54 -2.56
C LYS A 30 10.56 5.23 -1.46
N GLU A 31 10.62 6.56 -1.39
CA GLU A 31 9.86 7.34 -0.42
C GLU A 31 8.35 7.15 -0.59
N GLN A 32 7.87 7.16 -1.83
CA GLN A 32 6.46 6.90 -2.13
C GLN A 32 6.04 5.48 -1.73
N HIS A 33 6.87 4.47 -2.00
CA HIS A 33 6.62 3.10 -1.58
C HIS A 33 6.53 2.98 -0.05
N ASP A 34 7.53 3.50 0.66
CA ASP A 34 7.60 3.41 2.13
C ASP A 34 6.46 4.18 2.79
N ARG A 35 6.03 5.28 2.18
CA ARG A 35 4.84 6.00 2.59
C ARG A 35 3.56 5.19 2.41
N ARG A 36 3.33 4.64 1.21
CA ARG A 36 2.15 3.82 0.90
C ARG A 36 2.05 2.63 1.86
N PHE A 37 3.18 1.96 2.13
CA PHE A 37 3.24 0.88 3.11
C PHE A 37 2.82 1.33 4.51
N ARG A 38 3.38 2.45 5.00
CA ARG A 38 3.04 3.02 6.32
C ARG A 38 1.57 3.39 6.42
N ASN A 39 1.02 4.03 5.39
CA ASN A 39 -0.40 4.40 5.32
C ASN A 39 -1.30 3.15 5.36
N THR A 40 -0.99 2.14 4.55
CA THR A 40 -1.72 0.85 4.57
C THR A 40 -1.65 0.22 5.94
N GLU A 41 -0.47 0.15 6.55
CA GLU A 41 -0.28 -0.44 7.87
C GLU A 41 -1.11 0.29 8.94
N LEU A 42 -1.13 1.63 8.92
CA LEU A 42 -1.92 2.45 9.83
C LEU A 42 -3.43 2.19 9.68
N LEU A 43 -3.92 2.13 8.44
CA LEU A 43 -5.32 1.89 8.13
C LEU A 43 -5.76 0.50 8.59
N VAL A 44 -5.04 -0.56 8.22
CA VAL A 44 -5.44 -1.93 8.58
C VAL A 44 -5.36 -2.15 10.10
N LYS A 45 -4.32 -1.64 10.78
CA LYS A 45 -4.19 -1.79 12.24
C LYS A 45 -5.29 -1.06 13.01
N ASN A 46 -5.84 0.03 12.46
CA ASN A 46 -6.89 0.82 13.10
C ASN A 46 -8.28 0.57 12.49
N TYR A 47 -8.42 -0.37 11.55
CA TYR A 47 -9.64 -0.62 10.79
C TYR A 47 -10.88 -0.67 11.70
N ARG A 48 -10.88 -1.52 12.73
CA ARG A 48 -12.03 -1.67 13.65
C ARG A 48 -12.42 -0.38 14.37
N LYS A 49 -11.43 0.44 14.77
CA LYS A 49 -11.69 1.74 15.42
C LYS A 49 -12.31 2.72 14.43
N LEU A 50 -11.83 2.71 13.18
CA LEU A 50 -12.35 3.52 12.10
C LEU A 50 -13.78 3.09 11.71
N SER A 51 -14.04 1.77 11.63
CA SER A 51 -15.39 1.23 11.40
C SER A 51 -16.36 1.70 12.48
N ALA A 52 -16.00 1.54 13.76
CA ALA A 52 -16.82 1.97 14.89
C ALA A 52 -17.06 3.49 14.89
N HIS A 53 -16.10 4.29 14.41
CA HIS A 53 -16.26 5.74 14.30
C HIS A 53 -17.38 6.14 13.33
N CYS A 54 -17.65 5.32 12.31
CA CYS A 54 -18.65 5.57 11.26
C CYS A 54 -19.92 4.70 11.32
N GLU A 55 -20.09 3.81 12.31
CA GLU A 55 -21.18 2.82 12.40
C GLU A 55 -22.63 3.38 12.37
N ASN A 56 -22.83 4.67 12.61
CA ASN A 56 -24.15 5.31 12.66
C ASN A 56 -24.42 6.28 11.51
N LEU A 57 -23.60 6.27 10.47
CA LEU A 57 -23.91 7.04 9.27
C LEU A 57 -24.99 6.31 8.47
N PRO A 58 -26.04 7.00 7.99
CA PRO A 58 -26.96 6.40 7.03
C PRO A 58 -26.14 5.90 5.85
N GLU A 59 -26.55 4.76 5.29
CA GLU A 59 -25.98 4.21 4.07
C GLU A 59 -26.18 5.24 2.95
N GLN A 60 -25.22 6.16 2.76
CA GLN A 60 -25.29 7.12 1.68
C GLN A 60 -25.03 6.35 0.39
N ILE A 61 -26.12 6.23 -0.36
CA ILE A 61 -26.25 5.61 -1.66
C ILE A 61 -25.15 6.13 -2.60
N GLY A 62 -24.35 5.19 -3.11
CA GLY A 62 -23.64 5.28 -4.38
C GLY A 62 -22.67 6.43 -4.53
N ILE A 63 -21.50 6.36 -3.89
CA ILE A 63 -20.40 7.24 -4.27
C ILE A 63 -19.47 6.50 -5.23
N ILE A 64 -19.32 7.11 -6.40
CA ILE A 64 -18.41 6.78 -7.47
C ILE A 64 -17.03 6.51 -6.86
N HIS A 65 -16.56 5.26 -6.97
CA HIS A 65 -15.25 4.80 -6.47
C HIS A 65 -14.06 5.63 -6.98
N GLN A 66 -14.29 6.50 -7.97
CA GLN A 66 -13.32 7.34 -8.64
C GLN A 66 -12.98 8.63 -7.87
N GLU A 67 -13.84 9.08 -6.95
CA GLU A 67 -13.66 10.33 -6.18
C GLU A 67 -13.23 10.12 -4.71
N ILE A 68 -13.10 8.86 -4.25
CA ILE A 68 -12.22 8.59 -3.10
C ILE A 68 -10.82 8.77 -3.66
N ASP A 69 -10.46 10.04 -3.75
CA ASP A 69 -9.29 10.60 -4.36
C ASP A 69 -8.11 9.67 -4.07
N MET A 70 -7.60 9.02 -5.11
CA MET A 70 -6.30 8.35 -5.04
C MET A 70 -5.31 9.32 -4.36
N GLY A 71 -5.43 10.62 -4.61
CA GLY A 71 -4.69 11.68 -3.93
C GLY A 71 -4.84 11.75 -2.41
N LEU A 72 -5.99 11.38 -1.82
CA LEU A 72 -6.20 11.38 -0.36
C LEU A 72 -5.27 10.37 0.32
N LEU A 73 -5.09 9.20 -0.28
CA LEU A 73 -4.21 8.16 0.27
C LEU A 73 -2.77 8.27 -0.27
N GLU A 74 -2.59 8.79 -1.48
CA GLU A 74 -1.33 8.76 -2.24
C GLU A 74 -0.39 9.93 -1.91
N HIS A 75 -0.94 11.09 -1.56
CA HIS A 75 -0.17 12.32 -1.37
C HIS A 75 -0.11 12.83 0.07
N ILE A 76 -0.68 12.11 1.05
CA ILE A 76 -0.70 12.53 2.45
C ILE A 76 -0.17 11.42 3.37
N ASP A 77 0.65 11.81 4.37
CA ASP A 77 0.97 10.91 5.48
C ASP A 77 -0.27 10.87 6.35
N LEU A 78 -0.95 9.73 6.36
CA LEU A 78 -2.19 9.61 7.11
C LEU A 78 -1.85 9.56 8.59
N ASP A 79 -2.38 10.52 9.34
CA ASP A 79 -2.56 10.39 10.78
C ASP A 79 -4.00 9.92 11.04
N LEU A 80 -4.16 9.02 12.00
CA LEU A 80 -5.45 8.56 12.48
C LEU A 80 -6.36 9.74 12.86
N LYS A 81 -5.82 10.81 13.48
CA LYS A 81 -6.59 12.01 13.83
C LYS A 81 -7.19 12.68 12.60
N GLU A 82 -6.42 12.81 11.52
CA GLU A 82 -6.87 13.40 10.26
C GLU A 82 -7.95 12.55 9.61
N VAL A 83 -7.74 11.23 9.55
CA VAL A 83 -8.73 10.28 9.00
C VAL A 83 -10.06 10.36 9.74
N MET A 84 -10.03 10.55 11.06
CA MET A 84 -11.21 10.65 11.93
C MET A 84 -11.82 12.05 12.02
N LYS A 85 -11.29 13.07 11.32
CA LYS A 85 -11.89 14.43 11.35
C LYS A 85 -13.28 14.47 10.74
N SER A 86 -13.58 13.58 9.79
CA SER A 86 -14.89 13.50 9.15
C SER A 86 -15.35 12.05 9.08
N LYS A 87 -16.44 11.74 9.78
CA LYS A 87 -17.05 10.42 9.76
C LYS A 87 -17.38 9.96 8.33
N GLN A 88 -17.86 10.87 7.47
CA GLN A 88 -18.17 10.55 6.07
C GLN A 88 -16.92 10.16 5.30
N LYS A 89 -15.83 10.94 5.40
CA LYS A 89 -14.55 10.59 4.77
C LYS A 89 -13.99 9.28 5.31
N THR A 90 -14.06 9.07 6.63
CA THR A 90 -13.67 7.78 7.23
C THR A 90 -14.47 6.64 6.61
N LYS A 91 -15.80 6.75 6.55
CA LYS A 91 -16.68 5.71 5.98
C LYS A 91 -16.31 5.39 4.54
N MET A 92 -16.07 6.41 3.72
CA MET A 92 -15.61 6.24 2.34
C MET A 92 -14.30 5.44 2.28
N ILE A 93 -13.30 5.79 3.10
CA ILE A 93 -12.04 5.03 3.17
C ILE A 93 -12.29 3.57 3.59
N MET A 94 -13.19 3.33 4.55
CA MET A 94 -13.53 1.96 4.98
C MET A 94 -14.16 1.14 3.85
N ASP A 95 -15.12 1.72 3.13
CA ASP A 95 -15.79 1.07 2.00
C ASP A 95 -14.78 0.76 0.87
N TYR A 96 -13.83 1.66 0.64
CA TYR A 96 -12.74 1.43 -0.31
C TYR A 96 -11.81 0.28 0.12
N ILE A 97 -11.43 0.23 1.40
CA ILE A 97 -10.63 -0.87 1.96
C ILE A 97 -11.34 -2.21 1.79
N ASP A 98 -12.65 -2.26 2.03
CA ASP A 98 -13.45 -3.49 1.90
C ASP A 98 -13.53 -3.95 0.44
N ALA A 99 -13.76 -3.02 -0.50
CA ALA A 99 -13.73 -3.31 -1.93
C ALA A 99 -12.37 -3.85 -2.37
N MET A 100 -11.28 -3.18 -1.95
CA MET A 100 -9.92 -3.59 -2.29
C MET A 100 -9.50 -4.90 -1.60
N LEU A 101 -10.05 -5.21 -0.43
CA LEU A 101 -9.85 -6.51 0.20
C LEU A 101 -10.45 -7.64 -0.65
N GLY A 102 -11.60 -7.39 -1.30
CA GLY A 102 -12.19 -8.30 -2.29
C GLY A 102 -11.31 -8.49 -3.53
N ALA A 103 -10.71 -7.40 -4.04
CA ALA A 103 -9.74 -7.48 -5.14
C ALA A 103 -8.48 -8.28 -4.74
N TYR A 104 -7.94 -8.02 -3.56
CA TYR A 104 -6.77 -8.74 -3.04
C TYR A 104 -7.05 -10.24 -2.86
N LYS A 105 -8.25 -10.60 -2.36
CA LYS A 105 -8.70 -12.00 -2.29
C LYS A 105 -8.63 -12.68 -3.66
N THR A 106 -9.18 -12.05 -4.69
CA THR A 106 -9.22 -12.60 -6.05
C THR A 106 -7.80 -12.83 -6.62
N LEU A 107 -6.87 -11.92 -6.33
CA LEU A 107 -5.46 -12.08 -6.72
C LEU A 107 -4.78 -13.22 -5.95
N ALA A 108 -5.00 -13.27 -4.62
CA ALA A 108 -4.44 -14.28 -3.75
C ALA A 108 -4.89 -15.70 -4.10
N GLU A 109 -6.16 -15.86 -4.51
CA GLU A 109 -6.72 -17.14 -4.95
C GLU A 109 -6.00 -17.71 -6.18
N ARG A 110 -5.52 -16.83 -7.07
CA ARG A 110 -4.73 -17.19 -8.26
C ARG A 110 -3.24 -17.39 -7.96
N GLY A 111 -2.76 -16.86 -6.84
CA GLY A 111 -1.35 -16.87 -6.42
C GLY A 111 -0.92 -18.11 -5.63
N GLY A 112 -1.80 -19.09 -5.44
CA GLY A 112 -1.51 -20.34 -4.73
C GLY A 112 -1.71 -20.27 -3.21
N GLU A 113 -1.29 -21.31 -2.50
CA GLU A 113 -1.59 -21.50 -1.08
C GLU A 113 -0.99 -20.40 -0.18
N VAL A 114 0.26 -20.01 -0.44
CA VAL A 114 0.95 -18.98 0.35
C VAL A 114 0.30 -17.61 0.18
N ALA A 115 -0.06 -17.23 -1.05
CA ALA A 115 -0.75 -15.96 -1.31
C ALA A 115 -2.13 -15.93 -0.64
N ASN A 116 -2.89 -17.03 -0.76
CA ASN A 116 -4.15 -17.21 -0.05
C ASN A 116 -4.00 -17.09 1.47
N ARG A 117 -2.97 -17.72 2.05
CA ARG A 117 -2.69 -17.64 3.49
C ARG A 117 -2.41 -16.20 3.93
N ARG A 118 -1.59 -15.46 3.18
CA ARG A 118 -1.27 -14.05 3.45
C ARG A 118 -2.53 -13.17 3.48
N HIS A 119 -3.36 -13.28 2.46
CA HIS A 119 -4.64 -12.57 2.41
C HIS A 119 -5.52 -12.89 3.62
N LYS A 120 -5.68 -14.18 3.94
CA LYS A 120 -6.50 -14.63 5.06
C LYS A 120 -5.97 -14.15 6.42
N ILE A 121 -4.64 -14.19 6.63
CA ILE A 121 -4.00 -13.66 7.84
C ILE A 121 -4.29 -12.16 8.00
N LEU A 122 -4.12 -11.35 6.94
CA LEU A 122 -4.41 -9.92 6.98
C LEU A 122 -5.87 -9.65 7.38
N ARG A 123 -6.80 -10.32 6.69
CA ARG A 123 -8.23 -10.20 6.95
C ARG A 123 -8.55 -10.58 8.40
N ASP A 124 -8.10 -11.75 8.83
CA ASP A 124 -8.46 -12.29 10.14
C ASP A 124 -7.85 -11.50 11.29
N MET A 125 -6.63 -11.01 11.12
CA MET A 125 -5.96 -10.26 12.18
C MET A 125 -6.51 -8.84 12.31
N TYR A 126 -6.87 -8.18 11.20
CA TYR A 126 -7.18 -6.75 11.20
C TYR A 126 -8.54 -6.35 10.65
N LEU A 127 -8.99 -6.94 9.55
CA LEU A 127 -10.09 -6.38 8.74
C LEU A 127 -11.46 -7.02 8.98
N LYS A 128 -11.54 -8.13 9.73
CA LYS A 128 -12.83 -8.65 10.18
C LYS A 128 -13.26 -8.00 11.51
N PRO A 129 -14.57 -7.91 11.79
CA PRO A 129 -15.09 -7.27 12.99
C PRO A 129 -14.48 -7.82 14.29
N ASN A 130 -14.35 -9.15 14.37
CA ASN A 130 -13.83 -9.82 15.56
C ASN A 130 -12.31 -9.98 15.50
N TYR A 131 -11.62 -9.54 16.54
CA TYR A 131 -10.20 -9.81 16.69
C TYR A 131 -9.94 -11.31 16.88
N GLU A 132 -8.97 -11.86 16.15
CA GLU A 132 -8.43 -13.18 16.43
C GLU A 132 -7.01 -13.09 16.97
N ASN A 133 -6.76 -13.87 18.01
CA ASN A 133 -5.46 -13.97 18.67
C ASN A 133 -4.41 -14.58 17.70
N PRO A 134 -3.20 -14.00 17.58
CA PRO A 134 -2.08 -14.57 16.85
C PRO A 134 -1.83 -16.06 17.10
N THR A 135 -1.96 -16.54 18.35
CA THR A 135 -1.79 -17.96 18.67
C THR A 135 -2.82 -18.83 17.96
N ALA A 136 -4.10 -18.42 17.94
CA ALA A 136 -5.14 -19.14 17.23
C ALA A 136 -4.93 -19.10 15.71
N LEU A 137 -4.38 -18.00 15.18
CA LEU A 137 -4.01 -17.90 13.76
C LEU A 137 -2.85 -18.84 13.43
N MET A 138 -1.84 -18.95 14.30
CA MET A 138 -0.72 -19.88 14.13
C MET A 138 -1.20 -21.33 14.04
N GLU A 139 -2.08 -21.74 14.95
CA GLU A 139 -2.68 -23.08 14.96
C GLU A 139 -3.52 -23.31 13.70
N ARG A 140 -4.43 -22.39 13.37
CA ARG A 140 -5.32 -22.50 12.20
C ARG A 140 -4.56 -22.63 10.89
N TYR A 141 -3.50 -21.85 10.72
CA TYR A 141 -2.73 -21.81 9.49
C TYR A 141 -1.51 -22.75 9.48
N GLY A 142 -1.24 -23.45 10.59
CA GLY A 142 -0.10 -24.36 10.70
C GLY A 142 1.24 -23.65 10.52
N VAL A 143 1.39 -22.42 11.05
CA VAL A 143 2.59 -21.60 10.89
C VAL A 143 3.18 -21.18 12.23
N GLU A 144 4.50 -21.13 12.29
CA GLU A 144 5.20 -20.55 13.44
C GLU A 144 5.00 -19.04 13.53
N LYS A 145 5.22 -18.48 14.72
CA LYS A 145 5.12 -17.04 14.99
C LYS A 145 5.91 -16.20 13.98
N THR A 146 7.15 -16.59 13.70
CA THR A 146 8.02 -15.89 12.75
C THR A 146 7.42 -15.87 11.35
N THR A 147 6.83 -16.99 10.91
CA THR A 147 6.18 -17.12 9.60
C THR A 147 4.89 -16.31 9.54
N LEU A 148 4.07 -16.34 10.61
CA LEU A 148 2.85 -15.54 10.70
C LEU A 148 3.12 -14.05 10.47
N TYR A 149 4.09 -13.47 11.20
CA TYR A 149 4.40 -12.04 11.07
C TYR A 149 5.11 -11.70 9.75
N LYS A 150 5.93 -12.61 9.19
CA LYS A 150 6.51 -12.45 7.85
C LYS A 150 5.43 -12.40 6.78
N ASP A 151 4.47 -13.33 6.84
CA ASP A 151 3.34 -13.36 5.92
C ASP A 151 2.42 -12.17 6.10
N LEU A 152 2.17 -11.74 7.35
CA LEU A 152 1.40 -10.53 7.62
C LEU A 152 2.06 -9.30 6.99
N LYS A 153 3.38 -9.12 7.18
CA LYS A 153 4.12 -8.01 6.58
C LYS A 153 4.02 -8.05 5.05
N LYS A 154 4.20 -9.23 4.45
CA LYS A 154 4.04 -9.42 3.00
C LYS A 154 2.62 -9.14 2.53
N ALA A 155 1.62 -9.54 3.30
CA ALA A 155 0.24 -9.24 3.00
C ALA A 155 -0.05 -7.74 3.02
N ILE A 156 0.53 -6.98 3.96
CA ILE A 156 0.41 -5.52 4.01
C ILE A 156 1.12 -4.87 2.81
N GLU A 157 2.31 -5.35 2.42
CA GLU A 157 3.02 -4.89 1.21
C GLU A 157 2.18 -5.13 -0.05
N GLU A 158 1.68 -6.36 -0.24
CA GLU A 158 0.83 -6.74 -1.38
C GLU A 158 -0.49 -5.95 -1.38
N PHE A 159 -1.12 -5.78 -0.23
CA PHE A 159 -2.36 -5.02 -0.10
C PHE A 159 -2.16 -3.53 -0.36
N SER A 160 -1.00 -2.97 0.00
CA SER A 160 -0.63 -1.61 -0.37
C SER A 160 -0.62 -1.45 -1.89
N VAL A 161 -0.07 -2.42 -2.62
CA VAL A 161 -0.13 -2.40 -4.09
C VAL A 161 -1.56 -2.45 -4.61
N VAL A 162 -2.44 -3.23 -3.99
CA VAL A 162 -3.86 -3.29 -4.39
C VAL A 162 -4.57 -1.95 -4.12
N LEU A 163 -4.32 -1.32 -2.97
CA LEU A 163 -4.92 -0.04 -2.59
C LEU A 163 -4.46 1.13 -3.47
N PHE A 164 -3.23 1.10 -3.98
CA PHE A 164 -2.59 2.22 -4.69
C PHE A 164 -2.31 1.93 -6.17
N GLY A 165 -2.74 0.79 -6.70
CA GLY A 165 -2.56 0.41 -8.10
C GLY A 165 -1.16 -0.10 -8.48
N ILE A 166 -1.03 -0.50 -9.75
CA ILE A 166 0.18 -1.14 -10.33
C ILE A 166 1.42 -0.24 -10.26
N ASP A 167 1.26 1.08 -10.18
CA ASP A 167 2.39 1.99 -9.94
C ASP A 167 3.13 1.64 -8.65
N ALA A 168 2.48 1.04 -7.64
CA ALA A 168 3.16 0.52 -6.45
C ALA A 168 4.00 -0.76 -6.73
N TYR A 169 3.61 -1.59 -7.69
CA TYR A 169 4.32 -2.82 -8.08
C TYR A 169 5.60 -2.54 -8.87
N VAL A 170 5.58 -1.52 -9.75
CA VAL A 170 6.77 -1.11 -10.53
C VAL A 170 7.90 -0.63 -9.61
N LEU A 171 7.59 -0.01 -8.47
CA LEU A 171 8.57 0.41 -7.46
C LEU A 171 9.19 -0.79 -6.73
N GLN A 172 8.41 -1.85 -6.48
CA GLN A 172 8.87 -3.07 -5.79
C GLN A 172 9.86 -3.89 -6.65
N THR A 173 9.70 -3.86 -7.98
CA THR A 173 10.55 -4.61 -8.93
C THR A 173 11.76 -3.80 -9.39
N SER A 174 11.70 -2.48 -9.34
CA SER A 174 12.83 -1.59 -9.66
C SER A 174 13.93 -1.61 -8.58
N GLY A 175 13.57 -1.88 -7.33
CA GLY A 175 14.55 -2.05 -6.24
C GLY A 175 15.30 -3.39 -6.25
N LYS A 176 14.78 -4.43 -6.90
CA LYS A 176 15.39 -5.78 -6.91
C LYS A 176 16.37 -6.02 -8.06
N ARG A 177 16.38 -5.18 -9.09
CA ARG A 177 17.25 -5.36 -10.27
C ARG A 177 18.67 -4.78 -10.14
N VAL A 178 19.04 -4.24 -8.97
CA VAL A 178 20.37 -3.64 -8.76
C VAL A 178 21.36 -4.62 -8.09
N ASP A 179 20.88 -5.69 -7.44
CA ASP A 179 21.73 -6.59 -6.64
C ASP A 179 22.00 -7.98 -7.25
N GLU A 180 21.62 -8.22 -8.50
CA GLU A 180 22.02 -9.43 -9.24
C GLU A 180 22.88 -9.03 -10.45
N ARG A 181 24.18 -8.87 -10.18
CA ARG A 181 25.26 -8.97 -11.16
C ARG A 181 26.15 -10.14 -10.81
#